data_AF-A0A8I0WSI5-F1
#
_entry.id   AF-A0A8I0WSI5-F1
#
_cell.length_a   1.000
_cell.length_b   1.000
_cell.length_c   1.000
_cell.angle_alpha   90.00
_cell.angle_beta   90.00
_cell.angle_gamma   90.00
#
_symmetry.space_group_name_H-M   'P 1'
#
loop_
_entity.id
_entity.type
_entity.pdbx_description
1 polymer ?
#
loop_
_entity_poly.entity_id
_entity_poly.type
_entity_poly.pdbx_seq_one_letter_code
_entity_poly.pdbx_strand_id
1 'polypeptide(L)'
;MEIKSLLKEIEDTKYAIQQADEVLNLSKETTINWVVCANNNTSYRAFADQEFLIDAVKSQREVFITRLQKLQEAVAVVEKVIDGLV
;
A
#
# COMPACT_ATOMS: atom_id res chain seq x y z
N MET A 1 6.28 19.20 -12.77
CA MET A 1 7.48 18.36 -12.55
C MET A 1 6.99 16.93 -12.33
N GLU A 2 6.66 16.24 -13.42
CA GLU A 2 5.84 15.01 -13.38
C GLU A 2 6.61 13.81 -12.80
N ILE A 3 7.92 13.70 -13.06
CA ILE A 3 8.79 12.65 -12.51
C ILE A 3 8.85 12.68 -10.98
N LYS A 4 8.94 13.87 -10.35
CA LYS A 4 8.98 13.96 -8.87
C LYS A 4 7.68 13.50 -8.23
N SER A 5 6.55 13.79 -8.86
CA SER A 5 5.25 13.29 -8.40
C SER A 5 5.17 11.78 -8.49
N LEU A 6 5.71 11.21 -9.56
CA LEU A 6 5.68 9.77 -9.81
C LEU A 6 6.62 9.00 -8.88
N LEU A 7 7.83 9.53 -8.63
CA LEU A 7 8.75 8.98 -7.62
C LEU A 7 8.16 9.04 -6.21
N LYS A 8 7.48 10.14 -5.87
CA LYS A 8 6.78 10.26 -4.59
C LYS A 8 5.66 9.22 -4.46
N GLU A 9 4.85 9.05 -5.51
CA GLU A 9 3.78 8.04 -5.49
C GLU A 9 4.33 6.61 -5.33
N ILE A 10 5.48 6.31 -5.93
CA ILE A 10 6.18 5.03 -5.74
C ILE A 10 6.60 4.84 -4.27
N GLU A 11 7.18 5.88 -3.66
CA GLU A 11 7.61 5.83 -2.25
C GLU A 11 6.41 5.65 -1.31
N ASP A 12 5.36 6.44 -1.50
CA ASP A 12 4.11 6.34 -0.73
C ASP A 12 3.47 4.94 -0.88
N THR A 13 3.46 4.38 -2.10
CA THR A 13 2.92 3.04 -2.35
C THR A 13 3.76 1.94 -1.69
N LYS A 14 5.09 2.04 -1.75
CA LYS A 14 6.00 1.09 -1.05
C LYS A 14 5.77 1.12 0.45
N TYR A 15 5.64 2.31 1.02
CA TYR A 15 5.38 2.49 2.44
C TYR A 15 4.04 1.87 2.85
N ALA A 16 3.00 2.03 2.03
CA ALA A 16 1.69 1.40 2.27
C ALA A 16 1.74 -0.14 2.23
N ILE A 17 2.52 -0.73 1.31
CA ILE A 17 2.75 -2.19 1.25
C ILE A 17 3.46 -2.66 2.52
N GLN A 18 4.53 -1.95 2.92
CA GLN A 18 5.28 -2.28 4.12
C GLN A 18 4.40 -2.27 5.37
N GLN A 19 3.57 -1.23 5.54
CA GLN A 19 2.65 -1.19 6.68
C GLN A 19 1.64 -2.35 6.68
N ALA A 20 1.11 -2.71 5.50
CA ALA A 20 0.23 -3.87 5.41
C ALA A 20 0.95 -5.17 5.79
N ASP A 21 2.19 -5.36 5.33
CA ASP A 21 3.02 -6.51 5.69
C ASP A 21 3.34 -6.58 7.19
N GLU A 22 3.71 -5.45 7.80
CA GLU A 22 3.98 -5.36 9.25
C GLU A 22 2.75 -5.74 10.08
N VAL A 23 1.58 -5.18 9.75
CA VAL A 23 0.33 -5.47 10.46
C VAL A 23 -0.09 -6.93 10.29
N LEU A 24 0.04 -7.48 9.08
CA LEU A 24 -0.25 -8.89 8.82
C LEU A 24 0.72 -9.82 9.55
N ASN A 25 2.01 -9.48 9.64
CA ASN A 25 2.98 -10.28 10.37
C ASN A 25 2.72 -10.24 11.89
N LEU A 26 2.42 -9.07 12.43
CA LEU A 26 2.10 -8.91 13.85
C LEU A 26 0.88 -9.77 14.25
N SER A 27 -0.10 -9.90 13.36
CA SER A 27 -1.28 -10.77 13.59
C SER A 27 -0.98 -12.27 13.58
N LYS A 28 0.13 -12.70 12.98
CA LYS A 28 0.59 -14.10 13.04
C LYS A 28 1.37 -14.38 14.33
N GLU A 29 2.11 -13.38 14.82
CA GLU A 29 2.97 -13.50 16.00
C GLU A 29 2.22 -13.32 17.31
N THR A 30 1.12 -12.56 17.28
CA THR A 30 0.37 -12.18 18.48
C THR A 30 -1.13 -12.15 18.23
N THR A 31 -1.93 -12.43 19.28
CA THR A 31 -3.38 -12.22 19.22
C THR A 31 -3.68 -10.73 19.37
N ILE A 32 -3.89 -10.07 18.23
CA ILE A 32 -4.31 -8.66 18.17
C ILE A 32 -5.79 -8.62 17.86
N ASN A 33 -6.53 -7.74 18.53
CA ASN A 33 -7.91 -7.45 18.16
C ASN A 33 -7.92 -6.25 17.21
N TRP A 34 -8.25 -6.51 15.94
CA TRP A 34 -8.32 -5.52 14.89
C TRP A 34 -9.64 -4.76 14.98
N VAL A 35 -9.58 -3.46 14.73
CA VAL A 35 -10.74 -2.56 14.77
C VAL A 35 -10.70 -1.59 13.61
N VAL A 36 -11.87 -1.23 13.10
CA VAL A 36 -11.98 -0.18 12.08
C VAL A 36 -12.04 1.17 12.80
N CYS A 37 -11.15 2.08 12.42
CA CYS A 37 -11.13 3.44 12.95
C CYS A 37 -11.40 4.44 11.84
N ALA A 38 -12.14 5.51 12.16
CA ALA A 38 -12.25 6.63 11.23
C ALA A 38 -10.92 7.41 11.19
N ASN A 39 -10.40 7.66 9.99
CA ASN A 39 -9.10 8.33 9.80
C ASN A 39 -9.07 9.73 10.45
N ASN A 40 -10.20 10.45 10.42
CA ASN A 40 -10.31 11.78 11.00
C ASN A 40 -10.53 11.78 12.53
N ASN A 41 -10.94 10.66 13.12
CA ASN A 41 -11.13 10.54 14.56
C ASN A 41 -11.08 9.07 15.00
N THR A 42 -9.95 8.68 15.58
CA THR A 42 -9.66 7.32 16.05
C THR A 42 -10.43 6.92 17.31
N SER A 43 -11.23 7.85 17.88
CA SER A 43 -12.17 7.55 18.96
C SER A 43 -13.41 6.81 18.45
N TYR A 44 -13.76 6.97 17.17
CA TYR A 44 -14.80 6.16 16.53
C TYR A 44 -14.21 4.84 16.07
N ARG A 45 -14.48 3.79 16.84
CA ARG A 45 -14.02 2.42 16.58
C ARG A 45 -15.22 1.52 16.35
N ALA A 46 -15.19 0.74 15.28
CA ALA A 46 -16.16 -0.30 15.02
C ALA A 46 -15.48 -1.66 15.07
N PHE A 47 -16.16 -2.62 15.70
CA PHE A 47 -15.77 -4.02 15.69
C PHE A 47 -16.30 -4.69 14.43
N ALA A 48 -15.50 -5.57 13.86
CA ALA A 48 -15.89 -6.43 12.75
C ALA A 48 -15.27 -7.82 12.95
N ASP A 49 -15.71 -8.76 12.13
CA ASP A 49 -15.10 -10.08 12.07
C ASP A 49 -13.60 -9.97 11.76
N GLN A 50 -12.78 -10.71 12.50
CA GLN A 50 -11.32 -10.58 12.42
C GLN A 50 -10.77 -11.14 11.11
N GLU A 51 -11.33 -12.24 10.60
CA GLU A 51 -10.93 -12.81 9.31
C GLU A 51 -11.26 -11.83 8.19
N PHE A 52 -12.43 -11.21 8.25
CA PHE A 52 -12.83 -10.16 7.32
C PHE A 52 -11.83 -8.98 7.31
N LEU A 53 -11.39 -8.50 8.47
CA LEU A 53 -10.43 -7.39 8.56
C LEU A 53 -9.04 -7.77 8.03
N ILE A 54 -8.58 -8.99 8.32
CA ILE A 54 -7.31 -9.51 7.81
C ILE A 54 -7.37 -9.62 6.28
N ASP A 55 -8.45 -10.17 5.74
CA ASP A 55 -8.62 -10.34 4.29
C ASP A 55 -8.77 -8.99 3.57
N ALA A 56 -9.42 -8.01 4.20
CA ALA A 56 -9.46 -6.64 3.69
C ALA A 56 -8.05 -6.03 3.53
N VAL A 57 -7.17 -6.22 4.52
CA VAL A 57 -5.78 -5.73 4.43
C VAL A 57 -4.97 -6.50 3.39
N LYS A 58 -5.14 -7.83 3.28
CA LYS A 58 -4.50 -8.61 2.19
C LYS A 58 -4.93 -8.12 0.81
N SER A 59 -6.24 -7.92 0.61
CA SER A 59 -6.79 -7.43 -0.65
C SER A 59 -6.24 -6.04 -1.01
N GLN A 60 -6.21 -5.12 -0.03
CA GLN A 60 -5.67 -3.78 -0.24
C GLN A 60 -4.16 -3.81 -0.56
N ARG A 61 -3.40 -4.70 0.08
CA ARG A 61 -1.99 -4.92 -0.22
C ARG A 61 -1.76 -5.36 -1.67
N GLU A 62 -2.58 -6.28 -2.19
CA GLU A 62 -2.49 -6.72 -3.60
C GLU A 62 -2.76 -5.57 -4.58
N VAL A 63 -3.71 -4.68 -4.25
CA VAL A 63 -3.97 -3.46 -5.02
C VAL A 63 -2.74 -2.57 -5.06
N PHE A 64 -2.06 -2.36 -3.93
CA PHE A 64 -0.84 -1.56 -3.88
C PHE A 64 0.33 -2.19 -4.63
N ILE A 65 0.53 -3.51 -4.54
CA ILE A 65 1.54 -4.22 -5.33
C ILE A 65 1.30 -4.03 -6.83
N THR A 66 0.05 -4.22 -7.27
CA THR A 66 -0.33 -4.01 -8.68
C THR A 66 -0.09 -2.56 -9.11
N ARG A 67 -0.40 -1.58 -8.27
CA ARG A 67 -0.15 -0.16 -8.56
C ARG A 67 1.35 0.13 -8.66
N LEU A 68 2.15 -0.42 -7.76
CA LEU A 68 3.60 -0.24 -7.75
C LEU A 68 4.24 -0.78 -9.04
N GLN A 69 3.83 -1.96 -9.50
CA GLN A 69 4.31 -2.54 -10.76
C GLN A 69 4.04 -1.60 -11.95
N LYS A 70 2.81 -1.08 -12.06
CA LYS A 70 2.45 -0.12 -13.13
C LYS A 70 3.25 1.18 -13.05
N LEU A 71 3.52 1.69 -11.84
CA LEU A 71 4.34 2.88 -11.65
C LEU A 71 5.80 2.64 -12.05
N GLN A 72 6.35 1.47 -11.72
CA GLN A 72 7.71 1.08 -12.12
C GLN A 72 7.84 0.95 -13.64
N GLU A 73 6.85 0.35 -14.30
CA GLU A 73 6.79 0.30 -15.77
C GLU A 73 6.77 1.71 -16.39
N ALA A 74 5.99 2.63 -15.81
CA ALA A 74 5.92 4.01 -16.28
C ALA A 74 7.28 4.75 -16.13
N VAL A 75 8.00 4.55 -15.01
CA VAL A 75 9.37 5.09 -14.84
C VAL A 75 10.29 4.57 -15.94
N ALA A 76 10.31 3.26 -16.15
CA ALA A 76 11.21 2.63 -17.12
C ALA A 76 10.95 3.11 -18.56
N VAL A 77 9.70 3.39 -18.93
CA VAL A 77 9.37 4.00 -20.22
C VAL A 77 9.91 5.42 -20.30
N VAL A 78 9.73 6.24 -19.26
CA VAL A 78 10.23 7.62 -19.22
C VAL A 78 11.76 7.65 -19.32
N GLU A 79 12.46 6.78 -18.60
CA GLU A 79 13.93 6.66 -18.67
C GLU A 79 14.39 6.32 -20.09
N LYS A 80 13.77 5.34 -20.77
CA LYS A 80 14.09 4.98 -22.16
C LYS A 80 13.88 6.14 -23.14
N VAL A 81 12.81 6.92 -22.96
CA VAL A 81 12.53 8.10 -23.79
C VAL A 81 13.59 9.19 -23.57
N ILE A 82 14.01 9.41 -22.32
CA ILE A 82 15.06 10.38 -21.98
C ILE A 82 16.42 9.97 -22.57
N ASP A 83 16.75 8.68 -22.51
CA ASP A 83 18.01 8.13 -23.03
C ASP A 83 18.05 8.04 -24.57
N GLY A 84 17.00 8.48 -25.27
CA GLY A 84 16.94 8.46 -26.74
C GLY A 84 16.91 7.05 -27.33
N LEU A 85 16.45 6.07 -26.54
CA LEU A 85 16.36 4.65 -26.90
C LEU A 85 15.01 4.28 -27.55
N VAL A 86 14.18 5.27 -27.88
CA VAL A 86 12.87 5.11 -28.56
C VAL A 86 12.91 5.78 -29.92
#